data_AF-A0A673G3I1-F1
#
_entry.id   AF-A0A673G3I1-F1
#
_cell.length_a   1.000
_cell.length_b   1.000
_cell.length_c   1.000
_cell.angle_alpha   90.00
_cell.angle_beta   90.00
_cell.angle_gamma   90.00
#
_symmetry.space_group_name_H-M   'P 1'
#
loop_
_entity.id
_entity.type
_entity.pdbx_description
1 polymer ?
#
loop_
_entity_poly.entity_id
_entity_poly.type
_entity_poly.pdbx_seq_one_letter_code
_entity_poly.pdbx_strand_id
1 'polypeptide(L)'
;MAGASSTSTSLKASSAAVVPVSAKMAAVGRLSQKLLKSAGLTQTRQLSAAAAAHGEQAAKTWKILSFVVALPGVAVCMLNMYLRAQQHSHEQPEFIPYSHLRIRSKRFPWGDGTKSLFHNPHVNALPDGYEHHDE
;
A
#
# COMPACT_ATOMS: atom_id res chain seq x y z
N MET A 1 -76.74 -5.93 44.12
CA MET A 1 -77.60 -6.96 44.73
C MET A 1 -77.16 -8.30 44.15
N ALA A 2 -76.99 -9.32 45.00
CA ALA A 2 -76.35 -10.63 44.78
C ALA A 2 -74.81 -10.55 44.56
N GLY A 3 -73.93 -11.04 45.43
CA GLY A 3 -74.06 -11.98 46.54
C GLY A 3 -73.82 -13.41 46.06
N ALA A 4 -72.65 -13.98 46.35
CA ALA A 4 -72.49 -15.37 46.79
C ALA A 4 -71.02 -15.67 47.18
N SER A 5 -70.90 -15.99 48.45
CA SER A 5 -69.82 -16.59 49.23
C SER A 5 -69.57 -18.07 48.92
N SER A 6 -68.33 -18.55 49.13
CA SER A 6 -67.94 -19.82 49.81
C SER A 6 -66.50 -20.21 49.44
N THR A 7 -65.50 -20.03 50.32
CA THR A 7 -64.97 -20.97 51.34
C THR A 7 -64.02 -22.07 50.83
N SER A 8 -62.78 -22.01 51.39
CA SER A 8 -61.81 -23.08 51.72
C SER A 8 -61.31 -23.99 50.58
N THR A 9 -60.01 -24.23 50.38
CA THR A 9 -59.19 -25.04 51.31
C THR A 9 -57.68 -24.87 51.01
N SER A 10 -56.92 -24.87 52.09
CA SER A 10 -55.45 -24.83 52.21
C SER A 10 -54.72 -25.96 51.46
N LEU A 11 -53.61 -25.61 50.80
CA LEU A 11 -52.48 -26.52 50.53
C LEU A 11 -51.17 -25.80 50.89
N LYS A 12 -50.54 -26.24 51.98
CA LYS A 12 -49.17 -25.92 52.37
C LYS A 12 -48.19 -26.72 51.50
N ALA A 13 -47.18 -26.04 50.92
CA ALA A 13 -45.84 -26.58 50.67
C ALA A 13 -44.94 -25.38 50.28
N SER A 14 -44.18 -24.82 51.23
CA SER A 14 -42.77 -25.14 51.50
C SER A 14 -41.78 -24.32 50.66
N SER A 15 -41.12 -23.37 51.34
CA SER A 15 -39.70 -22.93 51.24
C SER A 15 -39.12 -22.62 49.84
N ALA A 16 -38.41 -21.51 49.60
CA ALA A 16 -37.46 -20.84 50.47
C ALA A 16 -37.28 -19.36 50.06
N ALA A 17 -37.01 -18.52 51.05
CA ALA A 17 -36.69 -17.12 50.88
C ALA A 17 -35.32 -16.92 50.19
N VAL A 18 -35.30 -16.09 49.15
CA VAL A 18 -34.06 -15.48 48.65
C VAL A 18 -33.63 -14.42 49.65
N VAL A 19 -32.58 -14.72 50.42
CA VAL A 19 -31.90 -13.74 51.27
C VAL A 19 -30.84 -13.01 50.43
N PRO A 20 -30.85 -11.67 50.34
CA PRO A 20 -29.77 -10.93 49.69
C PRO A 20 -28.57 -10.88 50.65
N VAL A 21 -27.45 -11.51 50.27
CA VAL A 21 -26.23 -11.41 51.08
C VAL A 21 -25.53 -10.07 50.80
N SER A 22 -25.50 -9.28 51.86
CA SER A 22 -24.75 -8.05 52.09
C SER A 22 -23.35 -8.06 51.47
N ALA A 23 -23.04 -7.00 50.72
CA ALA A 23 -21.70 -6.67 50.27
C ALA A 23 -20.75 -6.48 51.46
N LYS A 24 -19.77 -7.39 51.60
CA LYS A 24 -18.55 -7.16 52.36
C LYS A 24 -17.37 -7.75 51.58
N MET A 25 -16.22 -7.09 51.72
CA MET A 25 -14.87 -7.50 51.30
C MET A 25 -14.39 -7.02 49.92
N ALA A 26 -14.21 -5.71 49.78
CA ALA A 26 -13.10 -5.18 49.02
C ALA A 26 -11.79 -5.47 49.81
N ALA A 27 -11.03 -6.53 49.44
CA ALA A 27 -9.58 -6.65 49.67
C ALA A 27 -8.99 -8.03 49.30
N VAL A 28 -9.19 -8.54 48.07
CA VAL A 28 -8.28 -9.57 47.49
C VAL A 28 -8.09 -9.26 46.01
N GLY A 29 -7.38 -8.16 45.71
CA GLY A 29 -7.25 -7.64 44.34
C GLY A 29 -5.82 -7.30 43.92
N ARG A 30 -4.79 -7.85 44.58
CA ARG A 30 -3.38 -7.47 44.29
C ARG A 30 -2.40 -8.62 44.08
N LEU A 31 -2.87 -9.86 43.92
CA LEU A 31 -1.99 -10.97 43.53
C LEU A 31 -2.16 -11.42 42.07
N SER A 32 -3.33 -11.20 41.45
CA SER A 32 -3.58 -11.62 40.05
C SER A 32 -3.02 -10.66 38.98
N GLN A 33 -2.78 -9.38 39.31
CA GLN A 33 -2.22 -8.42 38.34
C GLN A 33 -0.72 -8.60 38.07
N LYS A 34 0.02 -9.32 38.92
CA LYS A 34 1.47 -9.49 38.75
C LYS A 34 1.84 -10.56 37.71
N LEU A 35 0.94 -11.50 37.41
CA LEU A 35 1.15 -12.53 36.39
C LEU A 35 0.75 -12.07 34.98
N LEU A 36 -0.18 -11.13 34.86
CA LEU A 36 -0.57 -10.56 33.56
C LEU A 36 0.41 -9.47 33.04
N LYS A 37 1.13 -8.79 33.94
CA LYS A 37 2.12 -7.75 33.55
C LYS A 37 3.46 -8.34 33.08
N SER A 38 3.86 -9.52 33.56
CA SER A 38 5.08 -10.20 33.09
C SER A 38 4.85 -11.00 31.81
N ALA A 39 3.66 -11.58 31.63
CA ALA A 39 3.28 -12.29 30.40
C ALA A 39 3.30 -11.37 29.18
N GLY A 40 2.81 -10.12 29.30
CA GLY A 40 2.80 -9.16 28.19
C GLY A 40 4.20 -8.68 27.77
N LEU A 41 5.15 -8.52 28.69
CA LEU A 41 6.53 -8.10 28.36
C LEU A 41 7.37 -9.23 27.75
N THR A 42 7.21 -10.46 28.22
CA THR A 42 7.86 -11.63 27.61
C THR A 42 7.23 -11.96 26.26
N GLN A 43 5.91 -11.86 26.12
CA GLN A 43 5.21 -12.06 24.85
C GLN A 43 5.57 -10.98 23.83
N THR A 44 5.62 -9.69 24.21
CA THR A 44 6.06 -8.62 23.31
C THR A 44 7.52 -8.75 22.89
N ARG A 45 8.42 -9.17 23.79
CA ARG A 45 9.83 -9.47 23.45
C ARG A 45 9.97 -10.69 22.52
N GLN A 46 9.17 -11.74 22.73
CA GLN A 46 9.18 -12.90 21.85
C GLN A 46 8.63 -12.57 20.46
N LEU A 47 7.55 -11.76 20.39
CA LEU A 47 7.00 -11.29 19.12
C LEU A 47 7.95 -10.35 18.38
N SER A 48 8.67 -9.46 19.10
CA SER A 48 9.65 -8.58 18.46
C SER A 48 10.91 -9.31 18.00
N ALA A 49 11.38 -10.31 18.76
CA ALA A 49 12.48 -11.18 18.34
C ALA A 49 12.09 -12.07 17.15
N ALA A 50 10.87 -12.61 17.13
CA ALA A 50 10.33 -13.35 15.99
C ALA A 50 10.14 -12.45 14.77
N ALA A 51 9.65 -11.23 14.93
CA ALA A 51 9.54 -10.25 13.85
C ALA A 51 10.91 -9.83 13.30
N ALA A 52 11.92 -9.67 14.16
CA ALA A 52 13.29 -9.39 13.75
C ALA A 52 13.91 -10.57 12.97
N ALA A 53 13.71 -11.81 13.41
CA ALA A 53 14.14 -13.01 12.70
C ALA A 53 13.43 -13.17 11.34
N HIS A 54 12.12 -12.87 11.29
CA HIS A 54 11.36 -12.81 10.03
C HIS A 54 11.86 -11.69 9.11
N GLY A 55 12.27 -10.54 9.66
CA GLY A 55 12.86 -9.43 8.93
C GLY A 55 14.21 -9.77 8.31
N GLU A 56 15.09 -10.45 9.06
CA GLU A 56 16.38 -10.92 8.54
C GLU A 56 16.18 -11.94 7.41
N GLN A 57 15.26 -12.89 7.59
CA GLN A 57 14.94 -13.87 6.55
C GLN A 57 14.33 -13.20 5.31
N ALA A 58 13.44 -12.22 5.50
CA ALA A 58 12.89 -11.43 4.40
C ALA A 58 13.98 -10.63 3.66
N ALA A 59 14.91 -9.99 4.38
CA ALA A 59 16.01 -9.28 3.74
C ALA A 59 16.87 -10.21 2.87
N LYS A 60 17.13 -11.44 3.34
CA LYS A 60 17.84 -12.46 2.56
C LYS A 60 17.05 -12.89 1.32
N THR A 61 15.73 -13.12 1.42
CA THR A 61 14.91 -13.47 0.25
C THR A 61 14.87 -12.36 -0.77
N TRP A 62 14.68 -11.10 -0.36
CA TRP A 62 14.70 -9.94 -1.26
C TRP A 62 16.06 -9.75 -1.93
N LYS A 63 17.16 -9.91 -1.17
CA LYS A 63 18.51 -9.88 -1.74
C LYS A 63 18.67 -10.94 -2.84
N ILE A 64 18.28 -12.18 -2.56
CA ILE A 64 18.36 -13.29 -3.53
C ILE A 64 17.50 -12.97 -4.76
N LEU A 65 16.26 -12.54 -4.58
CA LEU A 65 15.37 -12.18 -5.70
C LEU A 65 15.95 -11.04 -6.55
N SER A 66 16.54 -10.01 -5.93
CA SER A 66 17.20 -8.94 -6.68
C SER A 66 18.35 -9.46 -7.54
N PHE A 67 19.23 -10.30 -7.00
CA PHE A 67 20.40 -10.78 -7.74
C PHE A 67 20.09 -11.91 -8.74
N VAL A 68 19.12 -12.78 -8.43
CA VAL A 68 18.83 -13.98 -9.22
C VAL A 68 17.69 -13.76 -10.21
N VAL A 69 16.79 -12.81 -9.96
CA VAL A 69 15.63 -12.56 -10.82
C VAL A 69 15.68 -11.16 -11.42
N ALA A 70 15.77 -10.11 -10.58
CA ALA A 70 15.66 -8.73 -11.07
C ALA A 70 16.82 -8.34 -11.98
N LEU A 71 18.08 -8.55 -11.56
CA LEU A 71 19.25 -8.20 -12.38
C LEU A 71 19.30 -8.98 -13.71
N PRO A 72 19.09 -10.31 -13.74
CA PRO A 72 19.00 -11.04 -15.00
C PRO A 72 17.82 -10.56 -15.87
N GLY A 73 16.66 -10.28 -15.26
CA GLY A 73 15.51 -9.75 -15.99
C GLY A 73 15.80 -8.40 -16.66
N VAL A 74 16.43 -7.47 -15.93
CA VAL A 74 16.88 -6.18 -16.49
C VAL A 74 17.91 -6.38 -17.59
N ALA A 75 18.85 -7.31 -17.42
CA ALA A 75 19.87 -7.60 -18.45
C ALA A 75 19.24 -8.10 -19.75
N VAL A 76 18.24 -8.98 -19.68
CA VAL A 76 17.50 -9.46 -20.86
C VAL A 76 16.74 -8.33 -21.54
N CYS A 77 16.03 -7.50 -20.77
CA CYS A 77 15.32 -6.33 -21.31
C CYS A 77 16.29 -5.33 -21.96
N MET A 78 17.44 -5.07 -21.32
CA MET A 78 18.48 -4.19 -21.84
C MET A 78 19.04 -4.73 -23.16
N LEU A 79 19.35 -6.03 -23.23
CA LEU A 79 19.82 -6.66 -24.46
C LEU A 79 18.77 -6.58 -25.56
N ASN A 80 17.50 -6.84 -25.25
CA ASN A 80 16.40 -6.71 -26.23
C ASN A 80 16.31 -5.29 -26.80
N MET A 81 16.33 -4.28 -25.94
CA MET A 81 16.30 -2.88 -26.37
C MET A 81 17.56 -2.48 -27.13
N TYR A 82 18.73 -2.97 -26.73
CA TYR A 82 19.99 -2.71 -27.43
C TYR A 82 19.98 -3.26 -28.86
N LEU A 83 19.60 -4.53 -29.02
CA LEU A 83 19.49 -5.17 -30.33
C LEU A 83 18.42 -4.48 -31.19
N ARG A 84 17.30 -4.10 -30.57
CA ARG A 84 16.24 -3.37 -31.26
C ARG A 84 16.72 -1.99 -31.71
N ALA A 85 17.43 -1.24 -30.87
CA ALA A 85 17.98 0.07 -31.22
C ALA A 85 18.97 -0.02 -32.39
N GLN A 86 19.82 -1.06 -32.46
CA GLN A 86 20.72 -1.27 -33.60
C GLN A 86 20.00 -1.57 -34.92
N GLN A 87 18.81 -2.16 -34.85
CA GLN A 87 17.98 -2.47 -36.03
C GLN A 87 17.07 -1.30 -36.44
N HIS A 88 16.82 -0.34 -35.54
CA HIS A 88 15.99 0.81 -35.87
C HIS A 88 16.86 1.84 -36.57
N SER A 89 16.78 1.89 -37.90
CA SER A 89 17.28 3.04 -38.65
C SER A 89 16.50 4.27 -38.20
N HIS A 90 17.21 5.27 -37.67
CA HIS A 90 16.64 6.58 -37.40
C HIS A 90 16.50 7.35 -38.71
N GLU A 91 15.70 6.85 -39.64
CA GLU A 91 15.39 7.62 -40.85
C GLU A 91 14.51 8.81 -40.45
N GLN A 92 14.90 10.00 -40.91
CA GLN A 92 14.10 11.20 -40.72
C GLN A 92 12.80 11.02 -41.51
N PRO A 93 11.62 10.99 -40.86
CA PRO A 93 10.37 10.82 -41.58
C PRO A 93 10.07 12.07 -42.42
N GLU A 94 9.34 11.91 -43.50
CA GLU A 94 8.93 13.03 -44.35
C GLU A 94 8.14 14.08 -43.55
N PHE A 95 8.48 15.35 -43.75
CA PHE A 95 7.78 16.45 -43.10
C PHE A 95 6.41 16.68 -43.75
N ILE A 96 5.35 16.37 -43.00
CA ILE A 96 3.97 16.73 -43.36
C ILE A 96 3.46 17.77 -42.35
N PRO A 97 3.07 18.99 -42.79
CA PRO A 97 2.60 20.07 -41.92
C PRO A 97 1.16 19.83 -41.46
N TYR A 98 0.96 18.80 -40.63
CA TYR A 98 -0.33 18.52 -40.02
C TYR A 98 -0.74 19.67 -39.08
N SER A 99 -1.96 20.18 -39.25
CA SER A 99 -2.51 21.32 -38.48
C SER A 99 -2.58 21.09 -36.97
N HIS A 100 -2.61 19.83 -36.53
CA HIS A 100 -2.66 19.45 -35.12
C HIS A 100 -1.29 19.20 -34.49
N LEU A 101 -0.22 19.15 -35.29
CA LEU A 101 1.15 18.96 -34.79
C LEU A 101 1.89 20.29 -34.75
N ARG A 102 2.91 20.37 -33.89
CA ARG A 102 3.84 21.52 -33.82
C ARG A 102 3.15 22.88 -33.61
N ILE A 103 1.97 22.89 -32.99
CA ILE A 103 1.24 24.12 -32.67
C ILE A 103 2.08 25.02 -31.75
N ARG A 104 2.10 26.31 -32.06
CA ARG A 104 2.78 27.36 -31.29
C ARG A 104 1.83 28.55 -31.09
N SER A 105 1.07 28.56 -30.00
CA SER A 105 0.20 29.70 -29.63
C SER A 105 0.97 30.80 -28.90
N LYS A 106 2.02 30.43 -28.16
CA LYS A 106 2.94 31.33 -27.47
C LYS A 106 4.37 30.79 -27.59
N ARG A 107 5.34 31.69 -27.63
CA ARG A 107 6.77 31.33 -27.61
C ARG A 107 7.15 30.66 -26.28
N PHE A 108 8.06 29.70 -26.33
CA PHE A 108 8.66 29.10 -25.15
C PHE A 108 9.50 30.13 -24.38
N PRO A 109 9.66 29.99 -23.05
CA PRO A 109 10.40 30.94 -22.22
C PRO A 109 11.93 30.77 -22.25
N TRP A 110 12.49 30.01 -23.20
CA TRP A 110 13.93 29.78 -23.36
C TRP A 110 14.35 29.90 -24.83
N GLY A 111 15.65 30.08 -25.06
CA GLY A 111 16.24 30.15 -26.40
C GLY A 111 15.56 31.21 -27.27
N ASP A 112 15.28 30.83 -28.52
CA ASP A 112 14.54 31.64 -29.50
C ASP A 112 13.01 31.55 -29.34
N GLY A 113 12.53 30.74 -28.39
CA GLY A 113 11.11 30.51 -28.12
C GLY A 113 10.41 29.60 -29.12
N THR A 114 11.12 29.00 -30.09
CA THR A 114 10.55 28.14 -31.14
C THR A 114 10.79 26.65 -30.86
N LYS A 115 11.99 26.34 -30.36
CA LYS A 115 12.46 24.98 -30.06
C LYS A 115 11.97 24.48 -28.71
N SER A 116 11.52 23.23 -28.66
CA SER A 116 11.13 22.56 -27.41
C SER A 116 12.35 22.38 -26.50
N LEU A 117 12.11 22.07 -25.21
CA LEU A 117 13.19 21.90 -24.22
C LEU A 117 14.17 20.78 -24.59
N PHE A 118 13.64 19.66 -25.08
CA PHE A 118 14.40 18.53 -25.62
C PHE A 118 14.27 18.48 -27.14
N HIS A 119 14.65 19.58 -27.80
CA HIS A 119 14.66 19.65 -29.27
C HIS A 119 15.84 18.83 -29.82
N ASN A 120 15.57 18.08 -30.89
CA ASN A 120 16.57 17.28 -31.59
C ASN A 120 16.40 17.59 -33.09
N PRO A 121 17.31 18.35 -33.71
CA PRO A 121 17.19 18.81 -35.10
C PRO A 121 16.92 17.69 -36.10
N HIS A 122 17.47 16.51 -35.84
CA HIS A 122 17.36 15.36 -36.74
C HIS A 122 15.95 14.75 -36.80
N VAL A 123 15.18 14.76 -35.69
CA VAL A 123 13.88 14.06 -35.61
C VAL A 123 12.70 14.97 -35.28
N ASN A 124 12.95 16.16 -34.73
CA ASN A 124 11.92 17.08 -34.29
C ASN A 124 11.80 18.27 -35.25
N ALA A 125 10.97 18.14 -36.28
CA ALA A 125 10.66 19.27 -37.17
C ALA A 125 9.98 20.44 -36.44
N LEU A 126 10.35 21.65 -36.85
CA LEU A 126 9.67 22.90 -36.54
C LEU A 126 8.37 23.04 -37.35
N PRO A 127 7.53 24.06 -37.10
CA PRO A 127 6.30 24.28 -37.86
C PRO A 127 6.50 24.49 -39.36
N ASP A 128 7.69 24.93 -39.76
CA ASP A 128 8.14 25.22 -41.13
C ASP A 128 8.93 24.08 -41.79
N GLY A 129 9.37 23.08 -41.04
CA GLY A 129 10.09 21.93 -41.58
C GLY A 129 11.16 21.38 -40.65
N TYR A 130 11.95 20.44 -41.16
CA TYR A 130 13.18 20.03 -40.48
C TYR A 130 14.24 21.13 -40.61
N GLU A 131 15.08 21.23 -39.60
CA GLU A 131 16.27 22.07 -39.67
C GLU A 131 17.23 21.39 -40.64
N HIS A 132 17.54 22.03 -41.77
CA HIS A 132 18.47 21.49 -42.75
C HIS A 132 19.84 21.32 -42.09
N HIS A 133 20.40 20.11 -42.22
CA HIS A 133 21.83 19.94 -42.08
C HIS A 133 22.43 20.31 -43.44
N ASP A 134 22.91 21.53 -43.58
CA ASP A 134 23.96 21.78 -44.56
C ASP A 134 25.12 20.84 -44.17
N GLU A 135 25.55 19.97 -45.09
CA GLU A 135 26.72 19.10 -44.89
C GLU A 135 27.98 19.91 -44.57
#